data_AF-A0A945QWL9-F1
#
_entry.id   AF-A0A945QWL9-F1
#
_cell.length_a   1.000
_cell.length_b   1.000
_cell.length_c   1.000
_cell.angle_alpha   90.00
_cell.angle_beta   90.00
_cell.angle_gamma   90.00
#
_symmetry.space_group_name_H-M   'P 1'
#
loop_
_entity.id
_entity.type
_entity.pdbx_description
1 polymer ?
#
loop_
_entity_poly.entity_id
_entity_poly.type
_entity_poly.pdbx_seq_one_letter_code
_entity_poly.pdbx_strand_id
1 'polypeptide(L)' 'ACSTCHVIVDTAFSTRLASPSQEEDEMLDLAWGLTPNSRLGCQIVLTDALDGLIVRLPAETTNHLGG' A
#
# COMPACT_ATOMS: atom_id res chain seq x y z
N ALA A 1 -11.60 -6.92 -6.44
CA ALA A 1 -10.49 -5.96 -6.25
C ALA A 1 -10.96 -4.87 -5.29
N CYS A 2 -10.14 -4.46 -4.32
CA CYS A 2 -10.49 -3.45 -3.29
C CYS A 2 -9.24 -2.65 -2.90
N SER A 3 -9.40 -1.52 -2.21
CA SER A 3 -8.29 -0.67 -1.71
C SER A 3 -8.20 -0.62 -0.18
N THR A 4 -8.87 -1.54 0.53
CA THR A 4 -8.96 -1.54 2.00
C THR A 4 -7.63 -1.86 2.70
N CYS A 5 -6.67 -2.43 1.97
CA CYS A 5 -5.32 -2.71 2.45
C CYS A 5 -4.30 -1.61 2.07
N HIS A 6 -4.77 -0.43 1.66
CA HIS A 6 -3.90 0.70 1.35
C HIS A 6 -3.05 1.08 2.57
N VAL A 7 -1.73 1.11 2.37
CA VAL A 7 -0.74 1.56 3.33
C VAL A 7 0.21 2.57 2.67
N ILE A 8 0.80 3.44 3.47
CA ILE A 8 1.82 4.39 3.04
C ILE A 8 3.16 3.89 3.56
N VAL A 9 4.06 3.50 2.64
CA VAL A 9 5.38 2.96 2.97
C VAL A 9 6.33 4.09 3.33
N ASP A 10 7.14 3.89 4.38
CA ASP A 10 8.18 4.84 4.74
C ASP A 10 9.23 4.98 3.61
N THR A 11 9.69 6.20 3.34
CA THR A 11 10.64 6.49 2.26
C THR A 11 11.94 5.71 2.38
N ALA A 12 12.34 5.30 3.59
CA ALA A 12 13.53 4.47 3.81
C ALA A 12 13.43 3.06 3.18
N PHE A 13 12.20 2.61 2.88
CA PHE A 13 11.89 1.28 2.36
C PHE A 13 11.30 1.29 0.94
N SER A 14 10.83 2.44 0.43
CA SER A 14 10.16 2.50 -0.87
C SER A 14 11.04 2.00 -2.02
N THR A 15 12.35 2.25 -1.96
CA THR A 15 13.33 1.78 -2.96
C THR A 15 13.74 0.32 -2.79
N ARG A 16 13.40 -0.32 -1.66
CA ARG A 16 13.68 -1.75 -1.38
C ARG A 16 12.53 -2.65 -1.85
N LEU A 17 11.37 -2.08 -2.14
CA LEU A 17 10.23 -2.78 -2.69
C LEU A 17 10.32 -2.81 -4.22
N ALA A 18 9.80 -3.89 -4.81
CA ALA A 18 9.47 -3.87 -6.22
C ALA A 18 8.42 -2.79 -6.49
N SER A 19 8.49 -2.16 -7.67
CA SER A 19 7.45 -1.23 -8.11
C SER A 19 6.07 -1.89 -8.08
N PRO A 20 4.99 -1.13 -7.82
CA PRO A 20 3.64 -1.64 -7.96
C PRO A 20 3.40 -2.15 -9.39
N SER A 21 2.49 -3.12 -9.52
CA SER A 21 2.01 -3.53 -10.83
C SER A 21 1.02 -2.50 -11.37
N GLN A 22 0.76 -2.53 -12.69
CA GLN A 22 -0.25 -1.66 -13.30
C GLN A 22 -1.64 -1.84 -12.65
N GLU A 23 -2.02 -3.09 -12.39
CA GLU A 23 -3.29 -3.39 -11.71
C GLU A 23 -3.34 -2.84 -10.28
N GLU A 24 -2.20 -2.82 -9.58
CA GLU A 24 -2.07 -2.21 -8.26
C GLU A 24 -2.27 -0.68 -8.33
N ASP A 25 -1.62 -0.02 -9.29
CA ASP A 25 -1.74 1.42 -9.49
C ASP A 25 -3.19 1.82 -9.84
N GLU A 26 -3.85 1.09 -10.75
CA GLU A 26 -5.25 1.32 -11.12
C GLU A 26 -6.20 1.19 -9.91
N MET A 27 -5.91 0.29 -8.97
CA MET A 27 -6.68 0.17 -7.73
C MET A 27 -6.36 1.28 -6.72
N LEU A 28 -5.11 1.72 -6.66
CA LEU A 28 -4.66 2.80 -5.77
C LEU A 28 -5.21 4.16 -6.18
N ASP A 29 -5.49 4.38 -7.47
CA ASP A 29 -6.16 5.58 -7.97
C ASP A 29 -7.55 5.80 -7.34
N LEU A 30 -8.18 4.73 -6.85
CA LEU A 30 -9.47 4.77 -6.15
C LEU A 30 -9.32 4.93 -4.62
N ALA A 31 -8.09 4.93 -4.09
CA ALA A 31 -7.82 4.99 -2.66
C ALA A 31 -7.84 6.43 -2.13
N TRP A 32 -8.40 6.59 -0.93
CA TRP A 32 -8.37 7.88 -0.22
C TRP A 32 -6.98 8.15 0.35
N GLY A 33 -6.52 9.40 0.25
CA GLY A 33 -5.22 9.80 0.77
C GLY A 33 -4.04 9.15 0.03
N LEU A 34 -4.17 8.95 -1.28
CA LEU A 34 -3.09 8.45 -2.13
C LEU A 34 -1.84 9.34 -2.04
N THR A 35 -0.68 8.71 -1.96
CA THR A 35 0.64 9.34 -1.86
C THR A 35 1.63 8.62 -2.78
N PRO A 36 2.79 9.21 -3.12
CA PRO A 36 3.78 8.56 -3.97
C PRO A 36 4.33 7.23 -3.44
N ASN A 37 4.25 6.99 -2.13
CA ASN A 37 4.71 5.74 -1.50
C ASN A 37 3.54 4.85 -1.05
N SER A 38 2.34 5.11 -1.55
CA SER A 38 1.19 4.26 -1.29
C SER A 38 1.36 2.91 -1.96
N ARG A 39 0.96 1.84 -1.27
CA ARG A 39 0.94 0.47 -1.76
C ARG A 39 -0.32 -0.23 -1.27
N LEU A 40 -0.76 -1.24 -2.00
CA LEU A 40 -1.68 -2.23 -1.48
C LEU A 40 -0.88 -3.22 -0.64
N GLY A 41 -1.05 -3.18 0.68
CA GLY A 41 -0.27 -4.02 1.61
C GLY A 41 -0.38 -5.52 1.28
N CYS A 42 -1.49 -5.97 0.69
CA CYS A 42 -1.66 -7.37 0.27
C CYS A 42 -0.79 -7.78 -0.93
N GLN A 43 -0.22 -6.83 -1.68
CA GLN A 43 0.69 -7.07 -2.80
C GLN A 43 2.16 -6.99 -2.39
N ILE A 44 2.46 -6.59 -1.14
CA ILE A 44 3.82 -6.55 -0.63
C ILE A 44 4.23 -7.94 -0.16
N VAL A 45 5.20 -8.54 -0.85
CA VAL A 45 5.82 -9.81 -0.42
C VAL A 45 6.95 -9.50 0.55
N LEU A 46 6.83 -9.99 1.79
CA LEU A 46 7.86 -9.80 2.82
C LEU A 46 9.11 -10.63 2.52
N THR A 47 10.27 -10.01 2.69
CA THR A 47 11.59 -10.61 2.54
C THR A 47 12.51 -10.10 3.64
N ASP A 48 13.64 -10.77 3.88
CA ASP A 48 14.62 -10.34 4.89
C ASP A 48 15.15 -8.92 4.66
N ALA A 49 15.15 -8.44 3.41
CA ALA A 49 15.54 -7.06 3.06
C ALA A 49 14.58 -5.99 3.62
N LEU A 50 13.39 -6.40 4.06
CA LEU A 50 12.35 -5.57 4.64
C LEU A 50 12.26 -5.72 6.16
N ASP A 51 13.26 -6.31 6.81
CA ASP A 51 13.31 -6.33 8.27
C ASP A 51 13.24 -4.90 8.84
N GLY A 52 12.32 -4.70 9.78
CA GLY A 52 11.99 -3.39 10.34
C GLY A 52 11.13 -2.48 9.45
N LEU A 53 10.46 -3.00 8.41
CA LEU A 53 9.55 -2.23 7.55
C LEU A 53 8.56 -1.38 8.36
N ILE A 54 8.54 -0.08 8.07
CA ILE A 54 7.60 0.87 8.64
C ILE A 54 6.56 1.23 7.59
N VAL A 55 5.29 1.07 7.96
CA VAL A 55 4.14 1.54 7.18
C VAL A 55 3.21 2.37 8.05
N ARG A 56 2.46 3.26 7.43
CA ARG A 56 1.38 4.02 8.06
C ARG A 56 0.06 3.67 7.38
N LEU A 57 -1.00 3.63 8.17
CA LEU A 57 -2.35 3.58 7.62
C LEU A 57 -2.76 5.00 7.18
N PRO A 58 -3.45 5.16 6.04
CA PRO A 58 -4.03 6.45 5.68
C PRO A 58 -5.06 6.89 6.75
N ALA A 59 -5.31 8.19 6.85
CA ALA A 59 -6.18 8.76 7.88
C ALA A 59 -7.62 8.25 7.81
N GLU A 60 -8.07 7.85 6.62
CA GLU A 60 -9.34 7.17 6.40
C GLU A 60 -9.09 5.83 5.73
N THR A 61 -9.32 4.74 6.48
CA THR A 61 -9.39 3.39 5.93
C THR A 61 -10.85 2.96 5.95
N THR A 62 -11.53 3.03 4.81
CA THR A 62 -12.90 2.52 4.70
C THR A 62 -12.85 1.04 4.41
N ASN A 63 -13.17 0.21 5.41
CA ASN A 63 -13.45 -1.18 5.17
C ASN A 63 -14.88 -1.29 4.63
N HIS A 64 -15.04 -1.62 3.35
CA HIS A 64 -16.35 -1.91 2.77
C HIS A 64 -16.87 -3.27 3.29
N LEU A 65 -17.18 -3.36 4.58
CA LEU A 65 -17.99 -4.43 5.14
C LEU A 65 -19.46 -4.02 5.00
N GLY A 66 -20.09 -4.43 3.90
CA GLY A 66 -21.55 -4.50 3.79
C GLY A 66 -22.16 -3.71 2.61
N GLY A 67 -22.76 -4.48 1.69
CA GLY A 67 -23.49 -4.04 0.50
C GLY A 67 -23.52 -5.16 -0.52
#